data_AF-A0A542AY08-F1
#
_entry.id   AF-A0A542AY08-F1
#
_cell.length_a   1.000
_cell.length_b   1.000
_cell.length_c   1.000
_cell.angle_alpha   90.00
_cell.angle_beta   90.00
_cell.angle_gamma   90.00
#
_symmetry.space_group_name_H-M   'P 1'
#
loop_
_entity.id
_entity.type
_entity.pdbx_description
1 polymer ?
#
loop_
_entity_poly.entity_id
_entity_poly.type
_entity_poly.pdbx_seq_one_letter_code
_entity_poly.pdbx_strand_id
1 'polypeptide(L)'
;MHYRVKIYRTIFGEVEEITLPDSTYGEWMLYENNEVIFHVNLSNYKSKSDCLINILISINELNLEDIIADINERFQIKLRLFSKPRFSIKINSKSKDLDVGSLPFEWIEKYTELIKPPWEKYPNISPDKTFWINGKGALTESTFKKYYNSLDQNEKNNFQLKFKPTLEWLSFYE
;
A
#
# COMPACT_ATOMS: atom_id res chain seq x y z
N MET A 1 17.71 2.27 3.19
CA MET A 1 17.36 0.91 3.69
C MET A 1 18.25 -0.09 2.98
N HIS A 2 18.64 -1.19 3.63
CA HIS A 2 19.53 -2.17 3.02
C HIS A 2 18.74 -3.11 2.12
N TYR A 3 19.08 -3.13 0.83
CA TYR A 3 18.45 -4.00 -0.16
C TYR A 3 19.44 -5.03 -0.71
N ARG A 4 18.91 -6.15 -1.19
CA ARG A 4 19.67 -7.17 -1.91
C ARG A 4 19.40 -7.03 -3.40
N VAL A 5 20.42 -6.63 -4.14
CA VAL A 5 20.40 -6.55 -5.60
C VAL A 5 20.85 -7.90 -6.16
N LYS A 6 19.99 -8.55 -6.92
CA LYS A 6 20.32 -9.75 -7.71
C LYS A 6 20.48 -9.34 -9.16
N ILE A 7 21.58 -9.73 -9.78
CA ILE A 7 21.87 -9.41 -11.17
C ILE A 7 21.59 -10.64 -12.02
N TYR A 8 20.79 -10.45 -13.07
CA TYR A 8 20.40 -11.46 -14.03
C TYR A 8 21.02 -11.14 -15.39
N ARG A 9 21.71 -12.11 -15.99
CA ARG A 9 22.15 -12.01 -17.38
C ARG A 9 21.07 -12.59 -18.30
N THR A 10 20.62 -11.78 -19.25
CA THR A 10 19.67 -12.13 -20.30
C THR A 10 20.36 -12.06 -21.67
N ILE A 11 19.67 -12.50 -22.73
CA ILE A 11 20.15 -12.35 -24.11
C ILE A 11 20.29 -10.88 -24.55
N PHE A 12 19.60 -9.95 -23.88
CA PHE A 12 19.58 -8.52 -24.22
C PHE A 12 20.48 -7.67 -23.29
N GLY A 13 21.19 -8.30 -22.35
CA GLY A 13 22.04 -7.60 -21.38
C GLY A 13 21.75 -8.01 -19.93
N GLU A 14 22.21 -7.20 -18.99
CA GLU A 14 22.03 -7.41 -17.56
C GLU A 14 20.81 -6.68 -17.02
N VAL A 15 20.08 -7.31 -16.11
CA VAL A 15 18.90 -6.76 -15.45
C VAL A 15 19.08 -6.90 -13.94
N GLU A 16 18.84 -5.83 -13.21
CA GLU A 16 18.88 -5.83 -11.74
C GLU A 16 17.48 -6.07 -11.16
N GLU A 17 17.38 -7.06 -10.28
CA GLU A 17 16.25 -7.24 -9.37
C GLU A 17 16.66 -6.73 -7.99
N ILE A 18 15.98 -5.70 -7.52
CA ILE A 18 16.13 -5.22 -6.15
C ILE A 18 15.10 -5.97 -5.30
N THR A 19 15.61 -6.78 -4.37
CA THR A 19 14.83 -7.55 -3.42
C THR A 19 15.11 -7.10 -2.00
N LEU A 20 14.12 -7.25 -1.14
CA LEU A 20 14.30 -7.07 0.29
C LEU A 20 15.07 -8.28 0.85
N PRO A 21 15.94 -8.09 1.87
CA PRO A 21 16.67 -9.19 2.49
C PRO A 21 15.73 -10.28 3.03
N ASP A 22 14.64 -9.84 3.66
CA ASP A 22 13.55 -10.66 4.20
C ASP A 22 12.25 -10.18 3.55
N SER A 23 11.81 -10.81 2.45
CA SER A 23 10.58 -10.39 1.78
C SER A 23 9.37 -10.75 2.64
N THR A 24 8.83 -9.77 3.35
CA THR A 24 7.52 -9.82 4.00
C THR A 24 6.42 -9.64 2.95
N TYR A 25 5.31 -10.36 3.11
CA TYR A 25 4.10 -10.10 2.33
C TYR A 25 3.68 -8.63 2.52
N GLY A 26 3.38 -7.92 1.44
CA GLY A 26 3.02 -6.51 1.49
C GLY A 26 4.16 -5.53 1.21
N GLU A 27 5.25 -5.96 0.55
CA GLU A 27 6.31 -5.04 0.11
C GLU A 27 6.64 -5.24 -1.37
N TRP A 28 6.73 -4.13 -2.13
CA TRP A 28 6.98 -4.13 -3.57
C TRP A 28 7.89 -3.00 -3.99
N MET A 29 8.76 -3.28 -4.97
CA MET A 29 9.56 -2.27 -5.67
C MET A 29 8.91 -1.92 -6.99
N LEU A 30 8.70 -0.62 -7.22
CA LEU A 30 8.19 -0.09 -8.48
C LEU A 30 9.34 0.44 -9.33
N TYR A 31 9.33 0.04 -10.60
CA TYR A 31 10.36 0.36 -11.55
C TYR A 31 9.83 1.28 -12.65
N GLU A 32 10.65 2.21 -13.07
CA GLU A 32 10.50 2.94 -14.32
C GLU A 32 11.82 2.85 -15.09
N ASN A 33 11.79 2.56 -16.39
CA ASN A 33 12.99 2.48 -17.23
C ASN A 33 14.11 1.56 -16.67
N ASN A 34 13.74 0.46 -15.99
CA ASN A 34 14.63 -0.49 -15.30
C ASN A 34 15.28 0.02 -13.99
N GLU A 35 14.93 1.20 -13.51
CA GLU A 35 15.39 1.74 -12.24
C GLU A 35 14.29 1.69 -11.19
N VAL A 36 14.63 1.40 -9.93
CA VAL A 36 13.66 1.46 -8.83
C VAL A 36 13.42 2.92 -8.47
N ILE A 37 12.16 3.33 -8.54
CA ILE A 37 11.74 4.70 -8.23
C ILE A 37 10.97 4.76 -6.91
N PHE A 38 10.17 3.73 -6.60
CA PHE A 38 9.37 3.69 -5.38
C PHE A 38 9.42 2.34 -4.67
N HIS A 39 9.26 2.39 -3.35
CA HIS A 39 9.10 1.25 -2.48
C HIS A 39 7.73 1.34 -1.80
N VAL A 40 6.83 0.43 -2.13
CA VAL A 40 5.54 0.28 -1.47
C VAL A 40 5.71 -0.69 -0.31
N ASN A 41 5.42 -0.26 0.91
CA ASN A 41 5.54 -1.09 2.11
C ASN A 41 4.27 -0.96 2.98
N LEU A 42 3.41 -1.97 2.98
CA LEU A 42 2.14 -1.93 3.74
C LEU A 42 2.30 -1.86 5.26
N SER A 43 3.51 -2.14 5.77
CA SER A 43 3.86 -2.01 7.19
C SER A 43 4.42 -0.62 7.53
N ASN A 44 4.65 0.25 6.54
CA ASN A 44 5.13 1.61 6.75
C ASN A 44 3.99 2.57 7.11
N TYR A 45 3.65 2.63 8.40
CA TYR A 45 2.55 3.47 8.89
C TYR A 45 2.86 4.98 8.93
N LYS A 46 4.08 5.39 8.55
CA LYS A 46 4.46 6.81 8.45
C LYS A 46 4.09 7.41 7.10
N SER A 47 3.96 6.57 6.07
CA SER A 47 3.60 7.02 4.72
C SER A 47 2.10 6.97 4.53
N LYS A 48 1.48 8.12 4.25
CA LYS A 48 0.05 8.20 3.92
C LYS A 48 -0.28 7.30 2.71
N SER A 49 0.61 7.26 1.74
CA SER A 49 0.43 6.45 0.53
C SER A 49 0.44 4.95 0.83
N ASP A 50 1.40 4.49 1.62
CA ASP A 50 1.49 3.08 2.00
C ASP A 50 0.28 2.66 2.84
N CYS A 51 -0.18 3.53 3.75
CA CYS A 51 -1.40 3.34 4.52
C CYS A 51 -2.65 3.24 3.62
N LEU A 52 -2.77 4.12 2.62
CA LEU A 52 -3.89 4.11 1.68
C LEU A 52 -3.89 2.85 0.79
N ILE A 53 -2.73 2.44 0.28
CA ILE A 53 -2.62 1.19 -0.49
C ILE A 53 -2.96 -0.01 0.39
N ASN A 54 -2.48 -0.04 1.64
CA ASN A 54 -2.76 -1.13 2.57
C ASN A 54 -4.27 -1.28 2.81
N ILE A 55 -4.98 -0.16 3.03
CA ILE A 55 -6.42 -0.24 3.20
C ILE A 55 -7.09 -0.75 1.93
N LEU A 56 -6.82 -0.18 0.75
CA LEU A 56 -7.44 -0.59 -0.53
C LEU A 56 -7.29 -2.08 -0.82
N ILE A 57 -6.09 -2.63 -0.59
CA ILE A 57 -5.81 -4.07 -0.75
C ILE A 57 -6.52 -4.88 0.34
N SER A 58 -6.44 -4.47 1.60
CA SER A 58 -7.06 -5.18 2.73
C SER A 58 -8.59 -5.25 2.62
N ILE A 59 -9.21 -4.22 2.06
CA ILE A 59 -10.65 -4.17 1.83
C ILE A 59 -11.08 -4.82 0.51
N ASN A 60 -10.12 -5.33 -0.27
CA ASN A 60 -10.29 -5.98 -1.56
C ASN A 60 -11.04 -5.11 -2.59
N GLU A 61 -10.80 -3.79 -2.53
CA GLU A 61 -11.33 -2.84 -3.52
C GLU A 61 -10.41 -2.74 -4.74
N LEU A 62 -9.09 -2.78 -4.53
CA LEU A 62 -8.09 -2.72 -5.59
C LEU A 62 -6.89 -3.59 -5.24
N ASN A 63 -6.26 -4.19 -6.26
CA ASN A 63 -4.91 -4.74 -6.12
C ASN A 63 -3.85 -3.68 -6.52
N LEU A 64 -2.57 -3.98 -6.27
CA LEU A 64 -1.49 -3.03 -6.56
C LEU A 64 -1.33 -2.80 -8.07
N GLU A 65 -1.58 -3.81 -8.88
CA GLU A 65 -1.51 -3.74 -10.35
C GLU A 65 -2.54 -2.77 -10.92
N ASP A 66 -3.77 -2.76 -10.39
CA ASP A 66 -4.83 -1.82 -10.78
C ASP A 66 -4.42 -0.38 -10.45
N ILE A 67 -3.85 -0.17 -9.26
CA ILE A 67 -3.35 1.15 -8.83
C ILE A 67 -2.23 1.63 -9.77
N ILE A 68 -1.29 0.74 -10.11
CA ILE A 68 -0.18 1.07 -11.04
C ILE A 68 -0.71 1.39 -12.43
N ALA A 69 -1.66 0.60 -12.95
CA ALA A 69 -2.24 0.81 -14.27
C ALA A 69 -2.91 2.19 -14.38
N ASP A 70 -3.71 2.55 -13.38
CA ASP A 70 -4.36 3.85 -13.31
C ASP A 70 -3.38 5.02 -13.17
N ILE A 71 -2.31 4.86 -12.39
CA ILE A 71 -1.24 5.87 -12.28
C ILE A 71 -0.56 6.07 -13.64
N ASN A 72 -0.19 4.98 -14.32
CA ASN A 72 0.43 5.05 -15.64
C ASN A 72 -0.45 5.77 -16.65
N GLU A 73 -1.75 5.49 -16.65
CA GLU A 73 -2.72 6.15 -17.53
C GLU A 73 -2.84 7.65 -17.23
N ARG A 74 -3.04 8.03 -15.97
CA ARG A 74 -3.25 9.45 -15.61
C ARG A 74 -2.02 10.32 -15.75
N PHE A 75 -0.84 9.78 -15.40
CA PHE A 75 0.41 10.55 -15.37
C PHE A 75 1.29 10.32 -16.60
N GLN A 76 0.88 9.44 -17.53
CA GLN A 76 1.65 9.09 -18.74
C GLN A 76 3.07 8.58 -18.43
N ILE A 77 3.19 7.83 -17.33
CA ILE A 77 4.44 7.21 -16.87
C ILE A 77 4.40 5.69 -17.09
N LYS A 78 5.54 5.00 -16.84
CA LYS A 78 5.67 3.56 -17.11
C LYS A 78 6.16 2.78 -15.90
N LEU A 79 5.45 2.93 -14.79
CA LEU A 79 5.65 2.13 -13.59
C LEU A 79 5.30 0.67 -13.84
N ARG A 80 6.07 -0.22 -13.24
CA ARG A 80 5.79 -1.66 -13.23
C ARG A 80 6.38 -2.33 -12.01
N LEU A 81 5.80 -3.46 -11.63
CA LEU A 81 6.44 -4.41 -10.72
C LEU A 81 7.59 -5.11 -11.43
N PHE A 82 8.59 -5.56 -10.67
CA PHE A 82 9.63 -6.39 -11.24
C PHE A 82 9.03 -7.71 -11.75
N SER A 83 9.23 -7.99 -13.04
CA SER A 83 8.94 -9.30 -13.62
C SER A 83 10.25 -10.02 -13.92
N LYS A 84 10.48 -11.17 -13.29
CA LYS A 84 11.69 -11.97 -13.54
C LYS A 84 11.79 -12.31 -15.03
N PRO A 85 12.94 -12.09 -15.69
CA PRO A 85 13.08 -12.42 -17.10
C PRO A 85 12.99 -13.93 -17.33
N ARG A 86 12.17 -14.38 -18.30
CA ARG A 86 11.88 -15.80 -18.58
C ARG A 86 13.12 -16.62 -18.96
N PHE A 87 14.13 -16.00 -19.57
CA PHE A 87 15.38 -16.64 -19.96
C PHE A 87 16.56 -15.88 -19.36
N SER A 88 16.80 -16.10 -18.07
CA SER A 88 17.88 -15.43 -17.34
C SER A 88 18.68 -16.37 -16.46
N ILE A 89 19.97 -16.06 -16.31
CA ILE A 89 20.87 -16.71 -15.36
C ILE A 89 21.21 -15.69 -14.27
N LYS A 90 20.98 -16.03 -13.00
CA LYS A 90 21.44 -15.20 -11.88
C LYS A 90 22.97 -15.28 -11.83
N ILE A 91 23.63 -14.15 -11.98
CA ILE A 91 25.10 -14.08 -12.02
C ILE A 91 25.72 -13.49 -10.75
N ASN A 92 24.99 -12.64 -10.02
CA ASN A 92 25.51 -12.01 -8.81
C ASN A 92 24.40 -11.66 -7.82
N SER A 93 24.79 -11.43 -6.56
CA SER A 93 23.95 -10.87 -5.51
C SER A 93 24.80 -9.97 -4.63
N LYS A 94 24.44 -8.71 -4.47
CA LYS A 94 25.13 -7.75 -3.61
C LYS A 94 24.16 -7.01 -2.71
N SER A 95 24.64 -6.57 -1.55
CA SER A 95 23.90 -5.62 -0.71
C SER A 95 24.13 -4.22 -1.23
N LYS A 96 23.07 -3.41 -1.29
CA LYS A 96 23.09 -2.02 -1.73
C LYS A 96 22.16 -1.20 -0.85
N ASP A 97 22.64 -0.06 -0.38
CA ASP A 97 21.79 0.96 0.18
C ASP A 97 21.10 1.74 -0.93
N LEU A 98 19.79 1.81 -0.85
CA LEU A 98 19.00 2.70 -1.70
C LEU A 98 18.17 3.62 -0.81
N ASP A 99 18.04 4.85 -1.28
CA ASP A 99 17.10 5.82 -0.74
C ASP A 99 15.92 5.89 -1.72
N VAL A 100 14.88 5.11 -1.42
CA VAL A 100 13.69 4.97 -2.27
C VAL A 100 12.50 5.29 -1.39
N GLY A 101 11.74 6.32 -1.79
CA GLY A 101 10.54 6.74 -1.08
C GLY A 101 9.31 5.90 -1.44
N SER A 102 8.23 6.14 -0.71
CA SER A 102 6.89 5.65 -1.08
C SER A 102 6.37 6.37 -2.32
N LEU A 103 5.29 5.83 -2.91
CA LEU A 103 4.54 6.53 -3.96
C LEU A 103 4.09 7.93 -3.48
N PRO A 104 4.06 8.95 -4.36
CA PRO A 104 3.48 10.26 -4.04
C PRO A 104 2.01 10.10 -3.66
N PHE A 105 1.58 10.78 -2.59
CA PHE A 105 0.20 10.64 -2.09
C PHE A 105 -0.81 11.21 -3.07
N GLU A 106 -0.46 12.32 -3.72
CA GLU A 106 -1.25 13.03 -4.73
C GLU A 106 -1.59 12.11 -5.92
N TRP A 107 -0.76 11.10 -6.17
CA TRP A 107 -1.02 10.13 -7.23
C TRP A 107 -2.16 9.18 -6.88
N ILE A 108 -2.48 8.99 -5.61
CA ILE A 108 -3.49 8.02 -5.17
C ILE A 108 -4.57 8.62 -4.26
N GLU A 109 -4.53 9.93 -4.00
CA GLU A 109 -5.47 10.61 -3.08
C GLU A 109 -6.94 10.41 -3.47
N LYS A 110 -7.25 10.28 -4.77
CA LYS A 110 -8.63 10.06 -5.23
C LYS A 110 -9.26 8.80 -4.63
N TYR A 111 -8.45 7.80 -4.29
CA TYR A 111 -8.94 6.56 -3.70
C TYR A 111 -9.38 6.70 -2.25
N THR A 112 -9.11 7.84 -1.61
CA THR A 112 -9.67 8.17 -0.29
C THR A 112 -11.21 8.20 -0.32
N GLU A 113 -11.82 8.44 -1.48
CA GLU A 113 -13.27 8.39 -1.67
C GLU A 113 -13.86 6.97 -1.52
N LEU A 114 -13.05 5.94 -1.77
CA LEU A 114 -13.46 4.54 -1.61
C LEU A 114 -13.41 4.10 -0.14
N ILE A 115 -12.74 4.87 0.71
CA ILE A 115 -12.53 4.52 2.11
C ILE A 115 -13.78 4.84 2.91
N LYS A 116 -14.41 3.79 3.43
CA LYS A 116 -15.54 3.89 4.35
C LYS A 116 -15.12 3.42 5.74
N PRO A 117 -15.56 4.11 6.80
CA PRO A 117 -15.33 3.63 8.16
C PRO A 117 -16.08 2.32 8.43
N PRO A 118 -15.68 1.58 9.48
CA PRO A 118 -16.29 0.32 9.88
C PRO A 118 -17.83 0.32 9.90
N TRP A 119 -18.45 1.34 10.49
CA TRP A 119 -19.91 1.45 10.62
C TRP A 119 -20.66 1.81 9.33
N GLU A 120 -19.99 2.42 8.35
CA GLU A 120 -20.58 2.65 7.01
C GLU A 120 -20.47 1.38 6.15
N LYS A 121 -19.36 0.64 6.31
CA LYS A 121 -19.13 -0.58 5.55
C LYS A 121 -19.99 -1.74 6.07
N TYR A 122 -20.21 -1.81 7.38
CA TYR A 122 -20.99 -2.86 8.03
C TYR A 122 -22.03 -2.25 8.99
N PRO A 123 -23.05 -1.54 8.46
CA PRO A 123 -23.99 -0.77 9.27
C PRO A 123 -24.86 -1.61 10.22
N ASN A 124 -24.97 -2.91 9.94
CA ASN A 124 -25.80 -3.83 10.73
C ASN A 124 -24.99 -4.67 11.73
N ILE A 125 -23.71 -4.36 11.96
CA ILE A 125 -22.84 -5.12 12.86
C ILE A 125 -22.32 -4.21 13.98
N SER A 126 -22.90 -4.37 15.16
CA SER A 126 -22.46 -3.69 16.39
C SER A 126 -20.97 -3.97 16.69
N PRO A 127 -20.20 -2.99 17.22
CA PRO A 127 -18.77 -3.11 17.49
C PRO A 127 -18.42 -4.19 18.53
N ASP A 128 -19.37 -4.58 19.38
CA ASP A 128 -19.20 -5.63 20.41
C ASP A 128 -19.23 -7.07 19.85
N LYS A 129 -19.58 -7.24 18.57
CA LYS A 129 -19.71 -8.57 17.96
C LYS A 129 -18.36 -9.24 17.73
N THR A 130 -18.35 -10.56 17.82
CA THR A 130 -17.17 -11.41 17.51
C THR A 130 -16.58 -11.16 16.12
N PHE A 131 -17.38 -10.63 15.19
CA PHE A 131 -16.92 -10.17 13.88
C PHE A 131 -15.77 -9.14 13.96
N TRP A 132 -15.83 -8.21 14.90
CA TRP A 132 -14.79 -7.18 15.10
C TRP A 132 -13.59 -7.69 15.90
N ILE A 133 -13.79 -8.76 16.66
CA ILE A 133 -12.73 -9.43 17.42
C ILE A 133 -11.91 -10.34 16.51
N ASN A 134 -12.54 -11.00 15.53
CA ASN A 134 -11.92 -12.06 14.73
C ASN A 134 -12.13 -11.88 13.22
N GLY A 135 -11.10 -12.22 12.44
CA GLY A 135 -11.20 -12.35 10.99
C GLY A 135 -11.36 -11.00 10.28
N LYS A 136 -12.37 -10.89 9.40
CA LYS A 136 -12.50 -9.77 8.45
C LYS A 136 -12.85 -8.44 9.12
N GLY A 137 -13.65 -8.44 10.19
CA GLY A 137 -13.99 -7.21 10.91
C GLY A 137 -12.78 -6.64 11.64
N ALA A 138 -12.06 -7.48 12.38
CA ALA A 138 -10.81 -7.10 13.06
C ALA A 138 -9.77 -6.49 12.09
N LEU A 139 -9.57 -7.11 10.92
CA LEU A 139 -8.68 -6.59 9.89
C LEU A 139 -9.17 -5.25 9.35
N THR A 140 -10.46 -5.13 9.03
CA THR A 140 -11.04 -3.88 8.51
C THR A 140 -10.85 -2.74 9.52
N GLU A 141 -11.17 -2.99 10.79
CA GLU A 141 -11.04 -2.01 11.86
C GLU A 141 -9.59 -1.59 12.08
N SER A 142 -8.67 -2.57 12.19
CA SER A 142 -7.24 -2.31 12.39
C SER A 142 -6.64 -1.51 11.24
N THR A 143 -6.94 -1.91 10.00
CA THR A 143 -6.41 -1.23 8.81
C THR A 143 -7.02 0.17 8.66
N PHE A 144 -8.31 0.35 8.97
CA PHE A 144 -8.92 1.67 9.01
C PHE A 144 -8.29 2.58 10.08
N LYS A 145 -8.09 2.09 11.31
CA LYS A 145 -7.41 2.86 12.37
C LYS A 145 -6.02 3.31 11.94
N LYS A 146 -5.25 2.44 11.28
CA LYS A 146 -3.92 2.79 10.75
C LYS A 146 -4.00 3.91 9.72
N TYR A 147 -4.91 3.80 8.75
CA TYR A 147 -5.15 4.87 7.77
C TYR A 147 -5.56 6.17 8.45
N TYR A 148 -6.58 6.15 9.30
CA TYR A 148 -7.06 7.32 10.01
C TYR A 148 -5.97 7.99 10.85
N ASN A 149 -5.11 7.20 11.51
CA ASN A 149 -3.99 7.72 12.27
C ASN A 149 -2.86 8.33 11.42
N SER A 150 -2.76 7.96 10.14
CA SER A 150 -1.82 8.58 9.19
C SER A 150 -2.28 9.96 8.70
N LEU A 151 -3.55 10.31 8.90
CA LEU A 151 -4.10 11.60 8.55
C LEU A 151 -3.64 12.70 9.51
N ASP A 152 -3.49 13.92 8.98
CA ASP A 152 -3.28 15.11 9.80
C ASP A 152 -4.57 15.58 10.48
N GLN A 153 -4.47 16.58 11.36
CA GLN A 153 -5.61 17.04 12.15
C GLN A 153 -6.76 17.60 11.29
N ASN A 154 -6.44 18.29 10.19
CA ASN A 154 -7.46 18.88 9.32
C ASN A 154 -8.18 17.78 8.54
N GLU A 155 -7.43 16.82 8.01
CA GLU A 155 -7.98 15.64 7.34
C GLU A 155 -8.87 14.82 8.28
N LYS A 156 -8.43 14.59 9.53
CA LYS A 156 -9.24 13.91 10.56
C LYS A 156 -10.55 14.65 10.82
N ASN A 157 -10.49 15.97 11.01
CA ASN A 157 -11.68 16.79 11.24
C ASN A 157 -12.65 16.70 10.05
N ASN A 158 -12.15 16.82 8.82
CA ASN A 158 -12.96 16.67 7.60
C ASN A 158 -13.57 15.27 7.50
N PHE A 159 -12.81 14.24 7.85
CA PHE A 159 -13.28 12.85 7.85
C PHE A 159 -14.41 12.65 8.87
N GLN A 160 -14.27 13.15 10.10
CA GLN A 160 -15.30 13.07 11.13
C GLN A 160 -16.58 13.84 10.76
N LEU A 161 -16.44 14.99 10.08
CA LEU A 161 -17.57 15.76 9.59
C LEU A 161 -18.35 14.99 8.52
N LYS A 162 -17.63 14.32 7.61
CA LYS A 162 -18.21 13.51 6.52
C LYS A 162 -18.83 12.23 7.04
N PHE A 163 -18.17 11.56 7.99
CA PHE A 163 -18.56 10.26 8.49
C PHE A 163 -18.77 10.28 10.01
N LYS A 164 -20.00 10.65 10.40
CA LYS A 164 -20.41 10.65 11.79
C LYS A 164 -20.59 9.20 12.27
N PRO A 165 -20.01 8.82 13.43
CA PRO A 165 -20.21 7.50 13.98
C PRO A 165 -21.63 7.36 14.51
N THR A 166 -22.16 6.14 14.47
CA THR A 166 -23.39 5.79 15.22
C THR A 166 -23.11 5.80 16.72
N LEU A 167 -24.16 5.80 17.55
CA LEU A 167 -24.02 5.83 19.01
C LEU A 167 -23.09 4.74 19.57
N GLU A 168 -23.12 3.54 18.99
CA GLU A 168 -22.26 2.41 19.36
C GLU A 168 -20.77 2.61 19.02
N TRP A 169 -20.47 3.50 18.06
CA TRP A 169 -19.13 3.74 17.52
C TRP A 169 -18.56 5.11 17.95
N LEU A 170 -19.20 5.80 18.90
CA LEU A 170 -18.78 7.15 19.33
C LEU A 170 -17.33 7.19 19.82
N SER A 171 -16.90 6.16 20.55
CA SER A 171 -15.55 6.06 21.10
C SER A 171 -14.50 5.63 20.07
N PHE A 172 -14.86 5.45 18.81
CA PHE A 172 -13.92 4.98 17.79
C PHE A 172 -12.82 6.01 17.47
N TYR A 173 -13.17 7.30 17.52
CA TYR A 173 -12.27 8.40 17.20
C TYR A 173 -11.50 8.92 18.43
N GLU A 174 -11.80 8.39 19.61
CA GLU A 174 -11.08 8.68 20.88
C GLU A 174 -9.74 7.94 20.93
#